data_AF-A0AAU0KPE3-F1
#
_entry.id   AF-A0AAU0KPE3-F1
#
_cell.length_a   1.000
_cell.length_b   1.000
_cell.length_c   1.000
_cell.angle_alpha   90.00
_cell.angle_beta   90.00
_cell.angle_gamma   90.00
#
_symmetry.space_group_name_H-M   'P 1'
#
loop_
_entity.id
_entity.type
_entity.pdbx_description
1 polymer ?
#
loop_
_entity_poly.entity_id
_entity_poly.type
_entity_poly.pdbx_seq_one_letter_code
_entity_poly.pdbx_strand_id
1 'polypeptide(L)'
;MLETAQSTVEALRFPCTVFRTQRRMDDYGADDMRCGDLSETQLKNDFKLNAVSSKVTPYTLTLAKQLKLRSYGYGFEADTDLESKKITRQECANILFDEFRSLSKQVSFYGPYQKLIGKMIDHMQKGNGVPFRDMLLNAALKEQILDDSSDNSTYLLLKKAALCTSSTIIFRPIPV
;
A
#
# COMPACT_ATOMS: atom_id res chain seq x y z
N MET A 1 19.55 -9.84 -60.17
CA MET A 1 18.45 -8.87 -60.02
C MET A 1 17.84 -9.14 -58.65
N LEU A 2 17.96 -8.20 -57.71
CA LEU A 2 17.42 -8.33 -56.35
C LEU A 2 15.99 -7.78 -56.35
N GLU A 3 15.04 -8.67 -56.09
CA GLU A 3 13.62 -8.38 -55.97
C GLU A 3 13.37 -7.70 -54.63
N THR A 4 12.93 -6.44 -54.68
CA THR A 4 12.59 -5.64 -53.50
C THR A 4 11.26 -6.12 -52.92
N ALA A 5 11.30 -6.71 -51.71
CA ALA A 5 10.11 -7.06 -50.96
C ALA A 5 9.32 -5.80 -50.61
N GLN A 6 8.16 -5.66 -51.24
CA GLN A 6 7.24 -4.54 -51.05
C GLN A 6 6.50 -4.74 -49.73
N SER A 7 6.90 -3.98 -48.70
CA SER A 7 6.23 -3.95 -47.40
C SER A 7 4.84 -3.34 -47.56
N THR A 8 3.80 -4.17 -47.57
CA THR A 8 2.40 -3.72 -47.54
C THR A 8 2.07 -3.17 -46.17
N VAL A 9 1.88 -1.86 -46.07
CA VAL A 9 1.47 -1.20 -44.83
C VAL A 9 0.01 -1.55 -44.56
N GLU A 10 -0.25 -2.56 -43.74
CA GLU A 10 -1.60 -2.86 -43.27
C GLU A 10 -2.11 -1.75 -42.34
N ALA A 11 -3.33 -1.27 -42.58
CA ALA A 11 -3.96 -0.27 -41.75
C ALA A 11 -4.24 -0.82 -40.33
N LEU A 12 -3.85 -0.09 -39.29
CA LEU A 12 -4.13 -0.45 -37.90
C LEU A 12 -5.65 -0.61 -37.66
N ARG A 13 -6.06 -1.80 -37.23
CA ARG A 13 -7.44 -2.10 -36.85
C ARG A 13 -7.71 -1.68 -35.40
N PHE A 14 -8.82 -0.97 -35.18
CA PHE A 14 -9.21 -0.50 -33.85
C PHE A 14 -10.05 -1.54 -33.09
N PRO A 15 -9.91 -1.61 -31.75
CA PRO A 15 -8.96 -0.85 -30.93
C PRO A 15 -7.53 -1.44 -31.01
N CYS A 16 -6.52 -0.57 -31.16
CA CYS A 16 -5.10 -0.95 -31.18
C CYS A 16 -4.28 -0.17 -30.14
N THR A 17 -3.21 -0.80 -29.63
CA THR A 17 -2.28 -0.17 -28.68
C THR A 17 -1.03 0.29 -29.43
N VAL A 18 -0.86 1.61 -29.55
CA VAL A 18 0.29 2.20 -30.27
C VAL A 18 1.52 2.30 -29.36
N PHE A 19 1.31 2.64 -28.09
CA PHE A 19 2.37 2.69 -27.07
C PHE A 19 1.86 2.05 -25.78
N ARG A 20 2.76 1.34 -25.11
CA ARG A 20 2.52 0.77 -23.78
C ARG A 20 3.80 0.90 -22.95
N THR A 21 3.65 1.20 -21.68
CA THR A 21 4.79 1.26 -20.76
C THR A 21 5.40 -0.13 -20.58
N GLN A 22 6.73 -0.21 -20.52
CA GLN A 22 7.42 -1.48 -20.26
C GLN A 22 7.09 -2.02 -18.87
N ARG A 23 7.02 -1.14 -17.86
CA ARG A 23 6.57 -1.45 -16.51
C ARG A 23 5.11 -1.02 -16.38
N ARG A 24 4.19 -1.97 -16.21
CA ARG A 24 2.79 -1.61 -15.97
C ARG A 24 2.63 -1.18 -14.53
N MET A 25 1.74 -0.23 -14.28
CA MET A 25 1.38 0.20 -12.93
C MET A 25 0.85 -0.95 -12.07
N ASP A 26 0.08 -1.86 -12.66
CA ASP A 26 -0.52 -3.01 -11.96
C ASP A 26 0.26 -4.33 -12.17
N ASP A 27 1.58 -4.25 -12.38
CA ASP A 27 2.41 -5.45 -12.54
C ASP A 27 2.85 -6.01 -11.18
N TYR A 28 2.08 -6.96 -10.66
CA TYR A 28 2.41 -7.67 -9.42
C TYR A 28 3.69 -8.52 -9.51
N GLY A 29 4.21 -8.76 -10.72
CA GLY A 29 5.46 -9.48 -10.96
C GLY A 29 6.70 -8.59 -11.03
N ALA A 30 6.55 -7.28 -10.86
CA ALA A 30 7.66 -6.33 -10.92
C ALA A 30 8.73 -6.62 -9.86
N ASP A 31 10.01 -6.35 -10.18
CA ASP A 31 11.12 -6.69 -9.30
C ASP A 31 11.07 -6.01 -7.93
N ASP A 32 10.51 -4.81 -7.85
CA ASP A 32 10.27 -4.08 -6.59
C ASP A 32 9.18 -4.72 -5.74
N MET A 33 8.21 -5.40 -6.35
CA MET A 33 7.19 -6.20 -5.65
C MET A 33 7.72 -7.54 -5.10
N ARG A 34 8.95 -7.94 -5.46
CA ARG A 34 9.58 -9.21 -5.06
C ARG A 34 10.48 -9.12 -3.84
N CYS A 35 10.77 -7.91 -3.34
CA CYS A 35 11.74 -7.66 -2.27
C CYS A 35 11.11 -7.35 -0.90
N GLY A 36 9.96 -7.95 -0.59
CA GLY A 36 9.19 -7.64 0.64
C GLY A 36 9.67 -8.34 1.92
N ASP A 37 10.54 -9.35 1.83
CA ASP A 37 10.93 -10.16 2.98
C ASP A 37 12.20 -9.60 3.65
N LEU A 38 12.02 -8.92 4.78
CA LEU A 38 13.11 -8.45 5.64
C LEU A 38 13.49 -9.51 6.67
N SER A 39 14.79 -9.66 6.94
CA SER A 39 15.25 -10.56 8.00
C SER A 39 14.96 -9.99 9.40
N GLU A 40 14.85 -10.87 10.39
CA GLU A 40 14.71 -10.45 11.80
C GLU A 40 15.84 -9.51 12.24
N THR A 41 17.08 -9.75 11.77
CA THR A 41 18.22 -8.91 12.12
C THR A 41 18.10 -7.52 11.52
N GLN A 42 17.61 -7.39 10.28
CA GLN A 42 17.34 -6.09 9.66
C GLN A 42 16.22 -5.34 10.38
N LEU A 43 15.12 -6.03 10.72
CA LEU A 43 14.01 -5.43 11.46
C LEU A 43 14.48 -4.87 12.82
N LYS A 44 15.32 -5.60 13.54
CA LYS A 44 15.85 -5.19 14.85
C LYS A 44 16.94 -4.13 14.75
N ASN A 45 17.90 -4.30 13.86
CA ASN A 45 19.09 -3.45 13.81
C ASN A 45 18.86 -2.18 12.99
N ASP A 46 18.22 -2.27 11.84
CA ASP A 46 18.09 -1.15 10.91
C ASP A 46 16.82 -0.35 11.23
N PHE A 47 15.71 -1.04 11.48
CA PHE A 47 14.41 -0.41 11.76
C PHE A 47 14.07 -0.26 13.25
N LYS A 48 14.93 -0.76 14.14
CA LYS A 48 14.75 -0.70 15.61
C LYS A 48 13.43 -1.28 16.10
N LEU A 49 12.86 -2.25 15.37
CA LEU A 49 11.59 -2.91 15.69
C LEU A 49 11.75 -3.96 16.79
N ASN A 50 12.39 -3.61 17.89
CA ASN A 50 12.64 -4.53 19.01
C ASN A 50 11.37 -4.79 19.84
N ALA A 51 10.54 -3.77 20.01
CA ALA A 51 9.29 -3.82 20.78
C ALA A 51 8.10 -3.44 19.89
N VAL A 52 7.60 -4.42 19.13
CA VAL A 52 6.54 -4.20 18.13
C VAL A 52 5.14 -4.09 18.77
N SER A 53 4.90 -4.84 19.84
CA SER A 53 3.58 -4.97 20.45
C SER A 53 3.68 -4.95 21.96
N SER A 54 2.61 -4.43 22.59
CA SER A 54 2.43 -4.44 24.05
C SER A 54 1.88 -5.76 24.58
N LYS A 55 1.37 -6.62 23.69
CA LYS A 55 0.63 -7.85 24.00
C LYS A 55 1.33 -9.12 23.56
N VAL A 56 2.18 -9.05 22.52
CA VAL A 56 2.87 -10.22 21.95
C VAL A 56 4.31 -9.90 21.57
N THR A 57 5.15 -10.92 21.56
CA THR A 57 6.51 -10.86 21.02
C THR A 57 6.56 -11.65 19.71
N PRO A 58 6.54 -10.97 18.54
CA PRO A 58 6.41 -11.66 17.24
C PRO A 58 7.60 -12.57 16.89
N TYR A 59 8.80 -12.22 17.37
CA TYR A 59 10.03 -12.98 17.09
C TYR A 59 10.06 -14.35 17.78
N THR A 60 9.44 -14.46 18.96
CA THR A 60 9.43 -15.68 19.77
C THR A 60 8.06 -16.38 19.78
N LEU A 61 7.03 -15.74 19.20
CA LEU A 61 5.63 -16.19 19.23
C LEU A 61 5.13 -16.48 20.65
N THR A 62 5.40 -15.55 21.57
CA THR A 62 4.96 -15.60 22.97
C THR A 62 4.09 -14.39 23.30
N LEU A 63 3.23 -14.51 24.31
CA LEU A 63 2.52 -13.33 24.84
C LEU A 63 3.51 -12.46 25.62
N ALA A 64 3.32 -11.14 25.54
CA ALA A 64 4.11 -10.19 26.31
C ALA A 64 3.63 -10.15 27.76
N LYS A 65 4.54 -9.82 28.66
CA LYS A 65 4.26 -9.69 30.10
C LYS A 65 3.29 -8.53 30.33
N GLN A 66 2.06 -8.86 30.73
CA GLN A 66 1.07 -7.85 31.08
C GLN A 66 1.08 -7.61 32.58
N LEU A 67 0.94 -6.36 32.98
CA LEU A 67 0.76 -5.98 34.37
C LEU A 67 -0.68 -6.29 34.77
N LYS A 68 -0.86 -7.21 35.72
CA LYS A 68 -2.15 -7.51 36.34
C LYS A 68 -2.32 -6.67 37.61
N LEU A 69 -3.54 -6.16 37.80
CA LEU A 69 -3.92 -5.48 39.05
C LEU A 69 -4.04 -6.53 40.16
N ARG A 70 -3.40 -6.30 41.32
CA ARG A 70 -3.56 -7.19 42.47
C ARG A 70 -5.00 -7.17 42.98
N SER A 71 -5.53 -8.35 43.30
CA SER A 71 -6.91 -8.57 43.78
C SER A 71 -7.30 -7.77 45.03
N TYR A 72 -6.33 -7.27 45.80
CA TYR A 72 -6.56 -6.52 47.04
C TYR A 72 -5.97 -5.10 47.01
N GLY A 73 -5.77 -4.54 45.81
CA GLY A 73 -5.68 -3.10 45.59
C GLY A 73 -4.58 -2.38 46.36
N TYR A 74 -3.34 -2.50 45.88
CA TYR A 74 -2.30 -1.45 45.84
C TYR A 74 -1.04 -2.11 45.28
N GLY A 75 -0.91 -2.09 43.95
CA GLY A 75 0.24 -2.66 43.25
C GLY A 75 -0.14 -3.36 41.94
N PHE A 76 0.79 -3.29 40.99
CA PHE A 76 0.77 -4.08 39.77
C PHE A 76 1.73 -5.25 39.95
N GLU A 77 1.27 -6.46 39.65
CA GLU A 77 2.12 -7.64 39.59
C GLU A 77 2.24 -8.07 38.14
N ALA A 78 3.45 -8.43 37.75
CA ALA A 78 3.70 -8.81 36.38
C ALA A 78 3.29 -10.27 36.19
N ASP A 79 2.41 -10.54 35.24
CA ASP A 79 1.89 -11.88 35.02
C ASP A 79 2.93 -12.77 34.34
N THR A 80 3.62 -13.58 35.14
CA THR A 80 4.68 -14.49 34.67
C THR A 80 4.13 -15.68 33.88
N ASP A 81 2.86 -16.05 34.09
CA ASP A 81 2.24 -17.21 33.43
C ASP A 81 1.95 -16.93 31.95
N LEU A 82 1.69 -15.66 31.60
CA LEU A 82 1.44 -15.27 30.21
C LEU A 82 2.71 -15.32 29.35
N GLU A 83 3.85 -14.93 29.90
CA GLU A 83 5.13 -14.79 29.17
C GLU A 83 5.60 -16.12 28.53
N SER A 84 5.27 -17.24 29.17
CA SER A 84 5.65 -18.58 28.72
C SER A 84 4.66 -19.19 27.73
N LYS A 85 3.50 -18.56 27.52
CA LYS A 85 2.46 -19.09 26.66
C LYS A 85 2.84 -18.85 25.20
N LYS A 86 3.29 -19.92 24.54
CA LYS A 86 3.47 -19.96 23.09
C LYS A 86 2.12 -19.82 22.38
N ILE A 87 2.09 -19.01 21.34
CA ILE A 87 0.93 -18.79 20.48
C ILE A 87 1.22 -19.21 19.05
N THR A 88 0.18 -19.48 18.28
CA THR A 88 0.34 -19.75 16.85
C THR A 88 0.67 -18.47 16.09
N ARG A 89 1.28 -18.60 14.91
CA ARG A 89 1.59 -17.46 14.03
C ARG A 89 0.32 -16.69 13.65
N GLN A 90 -0.79 -17.40 13.42
CA GLN A 90 -2.06 -16.78 13.05
C GLN A 90 -2.66 -15.98 14.22
N GLU A 91 -2.61 -16.51 15.44
CA GLU A 91 -3.03 -15.78 16.63
C GLU A 91 -2.16 -14.55 16.87
N CYS A 92 -0.84 -14.67 16.72
CA CYS A 92 0.08 -13.54 16.80
C CYS A 92 -0.30 -12.45 15.80
N ALA A 93 -0.52 -12.82 14.54
CA ALA A 93 -0.94 -11.88 13.50
C ALA A 93 -2.27 -11.21 13.87
N ASN A 94 -3.27 -11.97 14.30
CA ASN A 94 -4.57 -11.42 14.71
C ASN A 94 -4.42 -10.36 15.81
N ILE A 95 -3.61 -10.64 16.84
CA ILE A 95 -3.37 -9.69 17.94
C ILE A 95 -2.69 -8.42 17.43
N LEU A 96 -1.67 -8.55 16.56
CA LEU A 96 -0.99 -7.40 15.95
C LEU A 96 -1.94 -6.54 15.12
N PHE A 97 -2.80 -7.16 14.32
CA PHE A 97 -3.79 -6.45 13.52
C PHE A 97 -4.85 -5.74 14.39
N ASP A 98 -5.26 -6.36 15.49
CA ASP A 98 -6.19 -5.73 16.43
C ASP A 98 -5.57 -4.53 17.16
N GLU A 99 -4.30 -4.62 17.55
CA GLU A 99 -3.55 -3.46 18.04
C GLU A 99 -3.42 -2.39 16.96
N PHE A 100 -3.11 -2.76 15.72
CA PHE A 100 -2.98 -1.82 14.61
C PHE A 100 -4.28 -1.04 14.38
N ARG A 101 -5.44 -1.71 14.34
CA ARG A 101 -6.76 -1.06 14.27
C ARG A 101 -7.02 -0.12 15.45
N SER A 102 -6.61 -0.53 16.65
CA SER A 102 -6.83 0.28 17.85
C SER A 102 -6.00 1.57 17.80
N LEU A 103 -4.73 1.46 17.41
CA LEU A 103 -3.82 2.60 17.31
C LEU A 103 -4.16 3.51 16.14
N SER A 104 -4.60 2.95 15.00
CA SER A 104 -4.94 3.73 13.81
C SER A 104 -6.11 4.70 14.04
N LYS A 105 -6.99 4.43 15.02
CA LYS A 105 -8.09 5.34 15.38
C LYS A 105 -7.59 6.73 15.79
N GLN A 106 -6.37 6.84 16.30
CA GLN A 106 -5.79 8.12 16.69
C GLN A 106 -5.49 9.03 15.50
N VAL A 107 -5.14 8.47 14.34
CA VAL A 107 -4.86 9.25 13.11
C VAL A 107 -6.11 9.49 12.26
N SER A 108 -7.20 8.77 12.54
CA SER A 108 -8.46 8.87 11.81
C SER A 108 -9.62 9.23 12.75
N PHE A 109 -9.38 10.12 13.72
CA PHE A 109 -10.32 10.36 14.82
C PHE A 109 -11.60 11.13 14.42
N TYR A 110 -11.58 11.81 13.27
CA TYR A 110 -12.69 12.63 12.79
C TYR A 110 -12.72 12.67 11.26
N GLY A 111 -13.83 13.16 10.72
CA GLY A 111 -14.02 13.40 9.29
C GLY A 111 -14.79 12.29 8.56
N PRO A 112 -15.17 12.54 7.30
CA PRO A 112 -16.00 11.63 6.50
C PRO A 112 -15.29 10.30 6.20
N TYR A 113 -13.95 10.32 6.17
CA TYR A 113 -13.11 9.18 5.83
C TYR A 113 -12.57 8.40 7.04
N GLN A 114 -13.01 8.71 8.26
CA GLN A 114 -12.49 8.10 9.49
C GLN A 114 -12.49 6.56 9.48
N LYS A 115 -13.50 5.94 8.86
CA LYS A 115 -13.68 4.48 8.81
C LYS A 115 -12.75 3.82 7.79
N LEU A 116 -12.16 4.61 6.88
CA LEU A 116 -11.44 4.09 5.74
C LEU A 116 -10.19 3.32 6.17
N ILE A 117 -9.43 3.86 7.13
CA ILE A 117 -8.23 3.18 7.63
C ILE A 117 -8.57 1.81 8.22
N GLY A 118 -9.68 1.69 8.96
CA GLY A 118 -10.13 0.41 9.51
C GLY A 118 -10.43 -0.60 8.41
N LYS A 119 -11.14 -0.17 7.35
CA LYS A 119 -11.42 -1.02 6.18
C LYS A 119 -10.14 -1.44 5.45
N MET A 120 -9.17 -0.55 5.32
CA MET A 120 -7.87 -0.85 4.72
C MET A 120 -7.09 -1.88 5.55
N ILE A 121 -7.11 -1.75 6.88
CA ILE A 121 -6.46 -2.71 7.79
C ILE A 121 -7.17 -4.08 7.73
N ASP A 122 -8.50 -4.09 7.71
CA ASP A 122 -9.29 -5.33 7.53
C ASP A 122 -8.93 -6.05 6.24
N HIS A 123 -8.81 -5.28 5.16
CA HIS A 123 -8.40 -5.79 3.87
C HIS A 123 -6.95 -6.27 3.87
N MET A 124 -6.04 -5.57 4.54
CA MET A 124 -4.65 -6.00 4.67
C MET A 124 -4.54 -7.34 5.40
N GLN A 125 -5.38 -7.59 6.41
CA GLN A 125 -5.37 -8.86 7.15
C GLN A 125 -5.99 -10.03 6.34
N LYS A 126 -7.06 -9.78 5.59
CA LYS A 126 -7.91 -10.84 5.01
C LYS A 126 -7.91 -10.90 3.48
N GLY A 127 -7.35 -9.89 2.82
CA GLY A 127 -7.46 -9.67 1.38
C GLY A 127 -6.59 -10.59 0.53
N ASN A 128 -5.67 -11.37 1.12
CA ASN A 128 -4.85 -12.36 0.40
C ASN A 128 -4.18 -11.80 -0.87
N GLY A 129 -3.69 -10.56 -0.82
CA GLY A 129 -3.01 -9.90 -1.95
C GLY A 129 -3.93 -9.30 -3.01
N VAL A 130 -5.26 -9.40 -2.88
CA VAL A 130 -6.18 -8.74 -3.83
C VAL A 130 -6.12 -7.22 -3.67
N PRO A 131 -6.29 -6.43 -4.75
CA PRO A 131 -6.31 -4.98 -4.64
C PRO A 131 -7.49 -4.49 -3.78
N PHE A 132 -7.23 -3.50 -2.93
CA PHE A 132 -8.26 -2.84 -2.13
C PHE A 132 -9.06 -1.86 -3.00
N ARG A 133 -10.39 -1.87 -2.87
CA ARG A 133 -11.28 -0.93 -3.57
C ARG A 133 -12.36 -0.45 -2.60
N ASP A 134 -12.49 0.85 -2.44
CA ASP A 134 -13.56 1.47 -1.66
C ASP A 134 -13.93 2.83 -2.25
N MET A 135 -15.23 3.15 -2.27
CA MET A 135 -15.71 4.42 -2.81
C MET A 135 -15.22 5.63 -2.00
N LEU A 136 -15.05 5.47 -0.67
CA LEU A 136 -14.55 6.53 0.19
C LEU A 136 -13.06 6.81 -0.07
N LEU A 137 -12.27 5.78 -0.39
CA LEU A 137 -10.88 5.98 -0.80
C LEU A 137 -10.80 6.78 -2.10
N ASN A 138 -11.62 6.40 -3.09
CA ASN A 138 -11.65 7.10 -4.37
C ASN A 138 -12.10 8.56 -4.20
N ALA A 139 -13.08 8.82 -3.33
CA ALA A 139 -13.52 10.18 -3.02
C ALA A 139 -12.42 11.00 -2.33
N ALA A 140 -11.76 10.43 -1.30
CA ALA A 140 -10.68 11.10 -0.60
C ALA A 140 -9.50 11.44 -1.51
N LEU A 141 -9.08 10.49 -2.37
CA LEU A 141 -8.00 10.72 -3.34
C LEU A 141 -8.40 11.76 -4.40
N LYS A 142 -9.66 11.76 -4.84
CA LYS A 142 -10.17 12.76 -5.77
C LYS A 142 -10.12 14.16 -5.15
N GLU A 143 -10.60 14.32 -3.92
CA GLU A 143 -10.55 15.59 -3.20
C GLU A 143 -9.09 16.05 -3.02
N GLN A 144 -8.19 15.14 -2.61
CA GLN A 144 -6.76 15.45 -2.48
C GLN A 144 -6.14 15.99 -3.79
N ILE A 145 -6.50 15.43 -4.95
CA ILE A 145 -5.99 15.89 -6.24
C ILE A 145 -6.60 17.25 -6.65
N LEU A 146 -7.89 17.46 -6.37
CA LEU A 146 -8.59 18.69 -6.76
C LEU A 146 -8.24 19.88 -5.87
N ASP A 147 -8.00 19.63 -4.59
CA ASP A 147 -7.67 20.65 -3.60
C ASP A 147 -6.18 21.04 -3.62
N ASP A 148 -5.33 20.28 -4.32
CA ASP A 148 -3.91 20.59 -4.50
C ASP A 148 -3.72 21.78 -5.46
N SER A 149 -3.50 22.95 -4.86
CA SER A 149 -3.26 24.22 -5.52
C SER A 149 -1.78 24.55 -5.73
N SER A 150 -0.87 23.62 -5.44
CA SER A 150 0.56 23.83 -5.66
C SER A 150 0.88 24.02 -7.16
N ASP A 151 1.93 24.80 -7.46
CA ASP A 151 2.32 25.11 -8.85
C ASP A 151 2.66 23.85 -9.68
N ASN A 152 3.08 22.77 -9.01
CA ASN A 152 3.39 21.47 -9.61
C ASN A 152 2.32 20.41 -9.31
N SER A 153 1.09 20.83 -9.00
CA SER A 153 0.04 19.89 -8.66
C SER A 153 -0.26 18.95 -9.83
N THR A 154 -0.55 17.69 -9.48
CA THR A 154 -0.87 16.67 -10.48
C THR A 154 -2.03 17.12 -11.36
N TYR A 155 -3.02 17.82 -10.78
CA TYR A 155 -4.16 18.38 -11.50
C TYR A 155 -3.73 19.41 -12.55
N LEU A 156 -2.88 20.39 -12.20
CA LEU A 156 -2.41 21.40 -13.15
C LEU A 156 -1.54 20.81 -14.26
N LEU A 157 -0.66 19.85 -13.92
CA LEU A 157 0.17 19.15 -14.90
C LEU A 157 -0.67 18.37 -15.90
N LEU A 158 -1.67 17.61 -15.42
CA LEU A 158 -2.60 16.88 -16.28
C LEU A 158 -3.45 17.80 -17.14
N LYS A 159 -3.97 18.89 -16.56
CA LYS A 159 -4.73 19.91 -17.30
C LYS A 159 -3.89 20.52 -18.42
N LYS A 160 -2.64 20.89 -18.15
CA LYS A 160 -1.71 21.42 -19.15
C LYS A 160 -1.41 20.39 -20.24
N ALA A 161 -1.11 19.14 -19.88
CA ALA A 161 -0.84 18.07 -20.82
C ALA A 161 -2.04 17.81 -21.76
N ALA A 162 -3.25 17.73 -21.20
CA ALA A 162 -4.48 17.55 -21.99
C ALA A 162 -4.77 18.73 -22.93
N LEU A 163 -4.46 19.96 -22.51
CA LEU A 163 -4.57 21.13 -23.38
C LEU A 163 -3.50 21.13 -24.50
N CYS A 164 -2.29 20.67 -24.21
CA CYS A 164 -1.20 20.56 -25.20
C CYS A 164 -1.47 19.48 -26.25
N THR A 165 -2.04 18.33 -25.87
CA THR A 165 -2.38 17.26 -26.82
C THR A 165 -3.55 17.63 -27.73
N SER A 166 -4.50 18.43 -27.24
CA SER A 166 -5.62 18.94 -28.04
C SER A 166 -5.19 19.94 -29.12
N SER A 167 -4.08 20.66 -28.91
CA SER A 167 -3.60 21.72 -29.81
C SER A 167 -2.42 21.31 -30.72
N THR A 168 -1.81 20.14 -30.54
CA THR A 168 -0.61 19.73 -31.32
C THR A 168 -0.62 18.24 -31.65
N ILE A 169 -1.47 17.83 -32.60
CA ILE A 169 -1.16 16.69 -33.47
C ILE A 169 -0.88 17.27 -34.86
N ILE A 170 0.29 17.90 -35.02
CA ILE A 170 0.86 18.17 -36.34
C ILE A 170 1.96 17.13 -36.52
N PHE A 171 1.66 16.06 -37.27
CA PHE A 171 2.70 15.23 -37.85
C PHE A 171 3.46 16.10 -38.85
N ARG A 172 4.58 16.69 -38.44
CA ARG A 172 5.53 17.23 -39.40
C ARG A 172 6.26 16.04 -40.04
N PRO A 173 6.18 15.85 -41.36
CA PRO A 173 6.99 14.84 -42.02
C PRO A 173 8.46 15.22 -41.84
N ILE A 174 9.27 14.24 -41.42
CA ILE A 174 10.72 14.35 -41.41
C ILE A 174 11.15 14.38 -42.89
N PRO A 175 11.79 15.45 -43.39
CA PRO A 175 12.30 15.44 -44.75
C PRO A 175 13.47 14.45 -44.84
N VAL A 176 13.42 13.61 -45.87
CA VAL A 176 14.48 12.66 -46.26
C VAL A 176 15.61 13.42 -46.93
#